data_AF-M0M9F4-F1
#
_entry.id   AF-M0M9F4-F1
#
_cell.length_a   1.000
_cell.length_b   1.000
_cell.length_c   1.000
_cell.angle_alpha   90.00
_cell.angle_beta   90.00
_cell.angle_gamma   90.00
#
_symmetry.space_group_name_H-M   'P 1'
#
loop_
_entity.id
_entity.type
_entity.pdbx_description
1 polymer ?
#
loop_
_entity_poly.entity_id
_entity_poly.type
_entity_poly.pdbx_seq_one_letter_code
_entity_poly.pdbx_strand_id
1 'polypeptide(L)'
;MTHGPLSSDFCGLGSLESPSTGTTRREPMGVDRETAAEPSRNRRLAPNGSTHSPSATSMSVTATVVDALSRIAGMTWETWWALVLGFTISGVVEVFVSQQRMTELLGGDGRREVALGSLFGAASSSCSYSAVGTAKSLFKKGASGTASLGAFMFASTDLVIELGLVLWVLLGWQFVVGEYLGGIIAIAVLVTLFRHVVPASWFEAAREHLHEVEETTCAACGMEAAPTDDDTVTLETTGGTKYFCCGGCRRAYESQHDDVDGDDVPWSRKLLTIEGWDAACAKTVKEWEMLWTDIALGFVLAGVVGAFVPSAWWGALFGAEHGFVSVVVATLLAVAIGVVTFMCSVGNVPFALVLWTNGLPFGSVLSFVYADLIIPPLARTYRRYYGTRMAAMLFGSLALAAVVAGVAVHYLMGGLGLIPAQSAVGGTLSGEYTTILNLVFTPVFVWQLYMTYGPERLETAVRSLPFAAWRVGETALDAGGLLVRIGRAFGADLATAGRTFGAGARSVGGGVATIADAVRLALVAVYDACAALYAAGRQLR
;
A
#
# COMPACT_ATOMS: atom_id res chain seq x y z
N MET A 1 -74.54 -17.30 48.05
CA MET A 1 -74.18 -16.03 48.72
C MET A 1 -73.42 -15.23 47.67
N THR A 2 -73.92 -14.13 47.08
CA THR A 2 -74.43 -12.85 47.67
C THR A 2 -73.30 -12.13 48.43
N HIS A 3 -72.97 -10.86 48.18
CA HIS A 3 -73.83 -9.69 48.09
C HIS A 3 -73.25 -8.51 47.26
N GLY A 4 -74.13 -7.63 46.73
CA GLY A 4 -73.87 -6.18 46.53
C GLY A 4 -74.44 -5.36 47.72
N PRO A 5 -74.75 -4.04 47.65
CA PRO A 5 -75.18 -3.31 46.43
C PRO A 5 -74.86 -1.77 46.36
N LEU A 6 -75.36 -1.10 45.30
CA LEU A 6 -75.86 0.31 45.19
C LEU A 6 -74.93 1.52 45.54
N SER A 7 -75.00 2.71 44.92
CA SER A 7 -75.81 3.34 43.82
C SER A 7 -74.98 4.54 43.25
N SER A 8 -75.38 5.63 42.56
CA SER A 8 -76.62 6.30 42.09
C SER A 8 -76.22 7.48 41.16
N ASP A 9 -77.02 8.17 40.31
CA ASP A 9 -78.22 7.93 39.49
C ASP A 9 -78.46 9.19 38.59
N PHE A 10 -79.42 9.15 37.63
CA PHE A 10 -79.89 10.23 36.70
C PHE A 10 -78.88 10.71 35.60
N CYS A 11 -79.19 10.87 34.28
CA CYS A 11 -80.41 11.08 33.46
C CYS A 11 -80.94 12.53 33.40
N GLY A 12 -81.32 13.17 32.27
CA GLY A 12 -81.36 12.83 30.82
C GLY A 12 -81.03 14.09 29.96
N LEU A 13 -80.93 14.14 28.62
CA LEU A 13 -81.66 13.57 27.46
C LEU A 13 -82.80 14.47 26.91
N GLY A 14 -82.57 15.08 25.74
CA GLY A 14 -83.55 15.74 24.85
C GLY A 14 -83.15 17.17 24.43
N SER A 15 -83.70 17.81 23.38
CA SER A 15 -84.22 17.33 22.07
C SER A 15 -84.78 18.54 21.27
N LEU A 16 -84.71 18.48 19.93
CA LEU A 16 -85.57 19.19 18.95
C LEU A 16 -85.40 20.71 18.64
N GLU A 17 -85.93 21.03 17.44
CA GLU A 17 -86.42 22.30 16.88
C GLU A 17 -85.48 23.43 16.36
N SER A 18 -85.62 23.67 15.05
CA SER A 18 -85.38 24.90 14.29
C SER A 18 -86.74 25.65 14.15
N PRO A 19 -86.91 26.91 13.62
CA PRO A 19 -86.33 27.37 12.34
C PRO A 19 -86.14 28.90 12.07
N SER A 20 -85.68 29.22 10.85
CA SER A 20 -86.17 30.31 9.95
C SER A 20 -85.65 31.78 9.98
N THR A 21 -85.38 32.27 8.76
CA THR A 21 -85.45 33.67 8.22
C THR A 21 -84.47 34.77 8.68
N GLY A 22 -84.02 35.66 7.76
CA GLY A 22 -83.16 36.83 8.13
C GLY A 22 -82.48 37.69 7.04
N THR A 23 -82.55 37.33 5.75
CA THR A 23 -82.31 38.13 4.53
C THR A 23 -81.55 39.49 4.58
N THR A 24 -80.37 39.58 3.95
CA THR A 24 -79.95 40.59 2.91
C THR A 24 -78.43 40.49 2.62
N ARG A 25 -77.82 40.82 1.47
CA ARG A 25 -78.14 40.94 0.03
C ARG A 25 -76.97 41.72 -0.62
N ARG A 26 -76.03 41.07 -1.32
CA ARG A 26 -75.32 41.64 -2.51
C ARG A 26 -74.43 40.62 -3.23
N GLU A 27 -74.93 40.19 -4.38
CA GLU A 27 -74.21 39.61 -5.53
C GLU A 27 -74.04 40.71 -6.62
N PRO A 28 -73.46 40.48 -7.84
CA PRO A 28 -72.99 39.21 -8.44
C PRO A 28 -71.59 39.25 -9.10
N MET A 29 -71.05 38.07 -9.44
CA MET A 29 -70.81 37.64 -10.84
C MET A 29 -70.44 36.15 -10.92
N GLY A 30 -71.03 35.42 -11.86
CA GLY A 30 -70.63 34.05 -12.24
C GLY A 30 -69.54 34.07 -13.34
N VAL A 31 -69.42 33.10 -14.25
CA VAL A 31 -70.25 31.91 -14.55
C VAL A 31 -69.42 31.01 -15.51
N ASP A 32 -69.55 29.68 -15.65
CA ASP A 32 -70.45 28.66 -15.08
C ASP A 32 -69.81 27.23 -15.16
N ARG A 33 -70.56 26.18 -14.77
CA ARG A 33 -70.73 24.82 -15.40
C ARG A 33 -69.67 24.17 -16.33
N GLU A 34 -69.56 22.83 -16.48
CA GLU A 34 -70.09 21.56 -15.88
C GLU A 34 -69.13 20.44 -16.42
N THR A 35 -69.29 19.09 -16.35
CA THR A 35 -70.32 18.11 -15.95
C THR A 35 -69.61 16.85 -15.38
N ALA A 36 -70.30 15.71 -15.17
CA ALA A 36 -69.69 14.41 -14.83
C ALA A 36 -70.45 13.21 -15.43
N ALA A 37 -69.77 12.06 -15.60
CA ALA A 37 -70.31 10.71 -15.95
C ALA A 37 -70.93 10.58 -17.39
N GLU A 38 -71.12 9.41 -18.03
CA GLU A 38 -70.85 7.98 -17.69
C GLU A 38 -70.46 7.15 -19.00
N PRO A 39 -70.70 5.83 -19.25
CA PRO A 39 -69.76 5.01 -20.07
C PRO A 39 -70.30 4.39 -21.38
N SER A 40 -69.40 3.89 -22.28
CA SER A 40 -69.52 2.54 -22.90
C SER A 40 -68.45 2.12 -23.94
N ARG A 41 -68.02 0.85 -23.81
CA ARG A 41 -67.51 -0.17 -24.78
C ARG A 41 -66.80 0.17 -26.13
N ASN A 42 -65.67 -0.55 -26.30
CA ASN A 42 -65.17 -1.23 -27.50
C ASN A 42 -64.46 -0.46 -28.65
N ARG A 43 -63.12 -0.51 -28.62
CA ARG A 43 -62.27 -0.80 -29.80
C ARG A 43 -61.21 -1.85 -29.38
N ARG A 44 -60.73 -2.69 -30.32
CA ARG A 44 -59.93 -3.90 -30.02
C ARG A 44 -58.42 -3.74 -30.26
N LEU A 45 -57.65 -4.51 -29.48
CA LEU A 45 -56.32 -5.10 -29.78
C LEU A 45 -55.12 -4.17 -30.06
N ALA A 46 -54.29 -3.98 -29.03
CA ALA A 46 -52.82 -4.17 -29.09
C ALA A 46 -52.23 -4.19 -27.65
N PRO A 47 -51.45 -5.22 -27.24
CA PRO A 47 -50.69 -5.19 -25.98
C PRO A 47 -49.27 -4.65 -26.22
N ASN A 48 -48.80 -3.71 -25.41
CA ASN A 48 -47.46 -3.13 -25.54
C ASN A 48 -46.89 -2.67 -24.18
N GLY A 49 -45.56 -2.75 -24.02
CA GLY A 49 -44.81 -1.97 -23.03
C GLY A 49 -44.75 -2.55 -21.62
N SER A 50 -43.93 -3.58 -21.42
CA SER A 50 -43.56 -4.12 -20.11
C SER A 50 -43.02 -3.06 -19.14
N THR A 51 -43.51 -3.06 -17.91
CA THR A 51 -42.91 -2.34 -16.78
C THR A 51 -41.54 -2.93 -16.44
N HIS A 52 -40.46 -2.21 -16.75
CA HIS A 52 -39.12 -2.59 -16.31
C HIS A 52 -38.92 -2.26 -14.82
N SER A 53 -39.10 -3.27 -13.96
CA SER A 53 -38.34 -3.32 -12.71
C SER A 53 -36.84 -3.36 -13.03
N PRO A 54 -35.97 -2.77 -12.20
CA PRO A 54 -34.52 -2.97 -12.32
C PRO A 54 -34.17 -4.40 -11.92
N SER A 55 -34.24 -5.32 -12.89
CA SER A 55 -33.66 -6.66 -12.78
C SER A 55 -32.18 -6.53 -12.39
N ALA A 56 -31.71 -7.34 -11.44
CA ALA A 56 -30.30 -7.38 -11.07
C ALA A 56 -29.45 -7.69 -12.32
N THR A 57 -28.81 -6.65 -12.87
CA THR A 57 -28.02 -6.78 -14.09
C THR A 57 -26.84 -7.69 -13.80
N SER A 58 -26.83 -8.88 -14.39
CA SER A 58 -25.65 -9.73 -14.42
C SER A 58 -24.56 -8.98 -15.18
N MET A 59 -23.66 -8.30 -14.46
CA MET A 59 -22.51 -7.63 -15.06
C MET A 59 -21.77 -8.66 -15.90
N SER A 60 -21.55 -8.36 -17.18
CA SER A 60 -20.80 -9.26 -18.04
C SER A 60 -19.38 -9.38 -17.50
N VAL A 61 -18.76 -10.55 -17.63
CA VAL A 61 -17.36 -10.73 -17.22
C VAL A 61 -16.45 -9.68 -17.87
N THR A 62 -16.78 -9.26 -19.09
CA THR A 62 -16.13 -8.13 -19.79
C THR A 62 -16.27 -6.81 -19.02
N ALA A 63 -17.45 -6.46 -18.51
CA ALA A 63 -17.66 -5.25 -17.72
C ALA A 63 -16.88 -5.29 -16.40
N THR A 64 -16.88 -6.44 -15.69
CA THR A 64 -16.11 -6.62 -14.45
C THR A 64 -14.59 -6.53 -14.69
N VAL A 65 -14.10 -7.08 -15.80
CA VAL A 65 -12.67 -6.97 -16.19
C VAL A 65 -12.31 -5.53 -16.59
N VAL A 66 -13.21 -4.81 -17.29
CA VAL A 66 -13.00 -3.38 -17.61
C VAL A 66 -12.98 -2.52 -16.34
N ASP A 67 -13.85 -2.81 -15.36
CA ASP A 67 -13.87 -2.11 -14.07
C ASP A 67 -12.63 -2.42 -13.21
N ALA A 68 -12.14 -3.66 -13.23
CA ALA A 68 -10.86 -4.00 -12.59
C ALA A 68 -9.69 -3.24 -13.24
N LEU A 69 -9.64 -3.18 -14.58
CA LEU A 69 -8.59 -2.46 -15.32
C LEU A 69 -8.67 -0.94 -15.16
N SER A 70 -9.87 -0.35 -15.11
CA SER A 70 -10.03 1.10 -14.87
C SER A 70 -9.64 1.48 -13.45
N ARG A 71 -9.95 0.65 -12.44
CA ARG A 71 -9.47 0.83 -11.06
C ARG A 71 -7.95 0.77 -10.97
N ILE A 72 -7.32 -0.23 -11.59
CA ILE A 72 -5.85 -0.34 -11.64
C ILE A 72 -5.24 0.91 -12.27
N ALA A 73 -5.70 1.31 -13.46
CA ALA A 73 -5.19 2.48 -14.16
C ALA A 73 -5.43 3.79 -13.39
N GLY A 74 -6.60 3.94 -12.75
CA GLY A 74 -6.95 5.10 -11.92
C GLY A 74 -6.03 5.23 -10.71
N MET A 75 -5.92 4.17 -9.89
CA MET A 75 -5.02 4.16 -8.74
C MET A 75 -3.57 4.43 -9.18
N THR A 76 -3.07 3.76 -10.23
CA THR A 76 -1.71 3.98 -10.74
C THR A 76 -1.49 5.42 -11.18
N TRP A 77 -2.47 6.04 -11.86
CA TRP A 77 -2.38 7.46 -12.24
C TRP A 77 -2.40 8.39 -11.03
N GLU A 78 -3.21 8.09 -10.01
CA GLU A 78 -3.31 8.90 -8.80
C GLU A 78 -2.03 8.89 -7.96
N THR A 79 -1.36 7.73 -7.85
CA THR A 79 -0.16 7.56 -7.02
C THR A 79 1.16 7.81 -7.74
N TRP A 80 1.21 7.84 -9.08
CA TRP A 80 2.48 7.83 -9.84
C TRP A 80 3.48 8.92 -9.41
N TRP A 81 3.07 10.19 -9.36
CA TRP A 81 3.93 11.29 -8.90
C TRP A 81 4.41 11.11 -7.45
N ALA A 82 3.59 10.52 -6.58
CA ALA A 82 3.91 10.32 -5.16
C ALA A 82 4.97 9.23 -4.98
N LEU A 83 4.87 8.13 -5.74
CA LEU A 83 5.89 7.07 -5.81
C LEU A 83 7.23 7.64 -6.33
N VAL A 84 7.21 8.35 -7.46
CA VAL A 84 8.42 8.97 -8.03
C VAL A 84 9.07 9.94 -7.03
N LEU A 85 8.27 10.79 -6.37
CA LEU A 85 8.76 11.71 -5.34
C LEU A 85 9.34 10.95 -4.13
N GLY A 86 8.69 9.87 -3.69
CA GLY A 86 9.15 8.99 -2.62
C GLY A 86 10.54 8.43 -2.87
N PHE A 87 10.71 7.65 -3.94
CA PHE A 87 12.01 7.08 -4.33
C PHE A 87 13.07 8.15 -4.61
N THR A 88 12.69 9.30 -5.18
CA THR A 88 13.62 10.44 -5.37
C THR A 88 14.15 10.97 -4.04
N ILE A 89 13.29 11.10 -3.02
CA ILE A 89 13.71 11.50 -1.67
C ILE A 89 14.55 10.39 -1.02
N SER A 90 14.20 9.12 -1.21
CA SER A 90 14.95 7.98 -0.69
C SER A 90 16.39 7.92 -1.22
N GLY A 91 16.57 7.89 -2.54
CA GLY A 91 17.89 7.82 -3.16
C GLY A 91 18.78 9.01 -2.83
N VAL A 92 18.18 10.18 -2.59
CA VAL A 92 18.85 11.36 -2.01
C VAL A 92 19.28 11.08 -0.56
N VAL A 93 18.39 10.61 0.33
CA VAL A 93 18.73 10.35 1.74
C VAL A 93 19.78 9.24 1.88
N GLU A 94 19.66 8.13 1.14
CA GLU A 94 20.62 7.01 1.20
C GLU A 94 22.05 7.42 0.79
N VAL A 95 22.22 8.43 -0.08
CA VAL A 95 23.55 8.92 -0.50
C VAL A 95 24.13 9.95 0.46
N PHE A 96 23.29 10.73 1.16
CA PHE A 96 23.74 11.80 2.05
C PHE A 96 23.78 11.43 3.54
N VAL A 97 23.31 10.23 3.94
CA VAL A 97 23.36 9.72 5.33
C VAL A 97 24.21 8.45 5.44
N SER A 98 25.43 8.55 5.98
CA SER A 98 26.36 7.42 6.08
C SER A 98 26.05 6.42 7.20
N GLN A 99 26.21 5.12 6.91
CA GLN A 99 25.93 4.04 7.87
C GLN A 99 26.85 4.06 9.10
N GLN A 100 28.10 4.51 8.96
CA GLN A 100 29.03 4.60 10.10
C GLN A 100 28.46 5.53 11.19
N ARG A 101 28.05 6.73 10.77
CA ARG A 101 27.49 7.76 11.66
C ARG A 101 26.14 7.36 12.25
N MET A 102 25.30 6.63 11.51
CA MET A 102 24.10 6.01 12.08
C MET A 102 24.45 4.99 13.15
N THR A 103 25.47 4.15 12.94
CA THR A 103 25.88 3.13 13.94
C THR A 103 26.32 3.79 15.25
N GLU A 104 27.21 4.80 15.18
CA GLU A 104 27.67 5.55 16.37
C GLU A 104 26.52 6.17 17.18
N LEU A 105 25.52 6.72 16.48
CA LEU A 105 24.36 7.38 17.08
C LEU A 105 23.31 6.41 17.64
N LEU A 106 23.41 5.11 17.33
CA LEU A 106 22.46 4.06 17.70
C LEU A 106 23.06 2.98 18.62
N GLY A 107 24.32 3.12 19.04
CA GLY A 107 25.01 2.15 19.92
C GLY A 107 24.46 2.03 21.35
N GLY A 108 23.59 2.94 21.79
CA GLY A 108 22.98 2.91 23.13
C GLY A 108 21.54 2.38 23.14
N ASP A 109 21.11 1.88 24.30
CA ASP A 109 19.74 1.38 24.56
C ASP A 109 18.80 2.45 25.16
N GLY A 110 19.12 3.75 25.02
CA GLY A 110 18.37 4.85 25.64
C GLY A 110 17.17 5.36 24.82
N ARG A 111 16.53 6.42 25.31
CA ARG A 111 15.39 7.07 24.62
C ARG A 111 15.82 7.93 23.44
N ARG A 112 17.06 8.45 23.45
CA ARG A 112 17.62 9.28 22.38
C ARG A 112 17.91 8.43 21.15
N GLU A 113 18.47 7.25 21.37
CA GLU A 113 18.93 6.30 20.37
C GLU A 113 17.74 5.64 19.69
N VAL A 114 16.67 5.31 20.43
CA VAL A 114 15.36 4.94 19.86
C VAL A 114 14.76 6.07 19.00
N ALA A 115 14.79 7.32 19.47
CA ALA A 115 14.23 8.45 18.72
C ALA A 115 15.04 8.77 17.45
N LEU A 116 16.37 8.67 17.52
CA LEU A 116 17.27 8.77 16.36
C LEU A 116 17.07 7.60 15.41
N GLY A 117 16.89 6.37 15.91
CA GLY A 117 16.60 5.19 15.09
C GLY A 117 15.30 5.36 14.32
N SER A 118 14.25 5.84 15.00
CA SER A 118 12.96 6.15 14.36
C SER A 118 13.08 7.26 13.31
N LEU A 119 13.85 8.31 13.59
CA LEU A 119 14.05 9.44 12.67
C LEU A 119 14.89 9.05 11.44
N PHE A 120 15.97 8.30 11.64
CA PHE A 120 16.78 7.77 10.54
C PHE A 120 16.01 6.72 9.74
N GLY A 121 15.16 5.91 10.39
CA GLY A 121 14.26 4.98 9.70
C GLY A 121 13.27 5.73 8.81
N ALA A 122 12.44 6.62 9.38
CA ALA A 122 11.44 7.39 8.63
C ALA A 122 12.02 8.22 7.46
N ALA A 123 13.30 8.59 7.52
CA ALA A 123 14.02 9.23 6.42
C ALA A 123 14.65 8.23 5.42
N SER A 124 15.16 7.09 5.91
CA SER A 124 15.66 5.97 5.11
C SER A 124 14.48 5.18 4.54
N SER A 125 13.99 5.63 3.40
CA SER A 125 12.80 5.15 2.70
C SER A 125 13.03 3.78 2.03
N SER A 126 13.47 2.82 2.83
CA SER A 126 13.95 1.52 2.40
C SER A 126 12.83 0.48 2.41
N CYS A 127 12.65 -0.24 1.30
CA CYS A 127 11.68 -1.34 1.23
C CYS A 127 11.86 -2.37 2.36
N SER A 128 10.82 -3.15 2.65
CA SER A 128 10.81 -4.14 3.75
C SER A 128 11.98 -5.14 3.74
N TYR A 129 12.60 -5.40 2.59
CA TYR A 129 13.85 -6.17 2.50
C TYR A 129 15.12 -5.33 2.75
N SER A 130 15.18 -4.10 2.23
CA SER A 130 16.31 -3.18 2.42
C SER A 130 16.38 -2.66 3.87
N ALA A 131 15.24 -2.29 4.47
CA ALA A 131 15.12 -1.93 5.87
C ALA A 131 15.68 -3.03 6.79
N VAL A 132 15.36 -4.30 6.52
CA VAL A 132 15.86 -5.46 7.27
C VAL A 132 17.36 -5.71 7.01
N GLY A 133 17.85 -5.48 5.80
CA GLY A 133 19.28 -5.53 5.47
C GLY A 133 20.11 -4.44 6.17
N THR A 134 19.61 -3.21 6.18
CA THR A 134 20.24 -2.06 6.85
C THR A 134 20.14 -2.20 8.37
N ALA A 135 19.02 -2.67 8.92
CA ALA A 135 18.89 -3.01 10.33
C ALA A 135 19.87 -4.12 10.75
N LYS A 136 20.07 -5.17 9.92
CA LYS A 136 21.16 -6.15 10.09
C LYS A 136 22.52 -5.45 10.14
N SER A 137 22.83 -4.57 9.18
CA SER A 137 24.12 -3.88 9.09
C SER A 137 24.41 -3.05 10.35
N LEU A 138 23.44 -2.24 10.79
CA LEU A 138 23.55 -1.43 12.00
C LEU A 138 23.72 -2.30 13.25
N PHE A 139 22.88 -3.33 13.42
CA PHE A 139 22.93 -4.24 14.58
C PHE A 139 24.26 -5.01 14.68
N LYS A 140 24.81 -5.43 13.54
CA LYS A 140 26.15 -6.06 13.43
C LYS A 140 27.25 -5.09 13.86
N LYS A 141 27.24 -3.87 13.32
CA LYS A 141 28.28 -2.85 13.57
C LYS A 141 28.25 -2.27 14.99
N GLY A 142 27.28 -2.66 15.83
CA GLY A 142 27.23 -2.32 17.25
C GLY A 142 26.02 -1.49 17.69
N ALA A 143 25.08 -1.16 16.79
CA ALA A 143 23.83 -0.53 17.19
C ALA A 143 23.03 -1.44 18.14
N SER A 144 22.32 -0.85 19.10
CA SER A 144 21.52 -1.60 20.07
C SER A 144 20.34 -2.30 19.39
N GLY A 145 19.92 -3.44 19.94
CA GLY A 145 18.78 -4.20 19.39
C GLY A 145 17.46 -3.42 19.49
N THR A 146 17.31 -2.54 20.49
CA THR A 146 16.13 -1.67 20.61
C THR A 146 16.11 -0.58 19.56
N ALA A 147 17.24 0.06 19.27
CA ALA A 147 17.31 1.15 18.30
C ALA A 147 17.33 0.66 16.83
N SER A 148 18.03 -0.44 16.53
CA SER A 148 18.16 -0.98 15.16
C SER A 148 16.98 -1.87 14.76
N LEU A 149 16.76 -2.99 15.46
CA LEU A 149 15.75 -3.99 15.10
C LEU A 149 14.33 -3.60 15.54
N GLY A 150 14.21 -2.76 16.57
CA GLY A 150 12.92 -2.27 17.07
C GLY A 150 12.49 -0.96 16.41
N ALA A 151 13.27 0.11 16.61
CA ALA A 151 12.87 1.47 16.22
C ALA A 151 13.17 1.81 14.74
N PHE A 152 14.40 1.58 14.27
CA PHE A 152 14.80 1.90 12.89
C PHE A 152 14.10 0.99 11.87
N MET A 153 14.14 -0.33 12.07
CA MET A 153 13.57 -1.30 11.12
C MET A 153 12.09 -1.06 10.84
N PHE A 154 11.30 -0.74 11.87
CA PHE A 154 9.87 -0.42 11.75
C PHE A 154 9.64 0.98 11.16
N ALA A 155 10.41 2.00 11.57
CA ALA A 155 10.22 3.34 11.02
C ALA A 155 10.61 3.46 9.54
N SER A 156 11.53 2.62 9.07
CA SER A 156 11.99 2.56 7.68
C SER A 156 10.93 1.99 6.72
N THR A 157 9.99 1.18 7.21
CA THR A 157 8.88 0.60 6.43
C THR A 157 7.55 1.34 6.59
N ASP A 158 7.23 1.79 7.81
CA ASP A 158 5.87 2.21 8.21
C ASP A 158 5.73 3.71 8.56
N LEU A 159 6.84 4.42 8.81
CA LEU A 159 6.83 5.88 9.03
C LEU A 159 7.49 6.65 7.87
N VAL A 160 7.67 5.98 6.73
CA VAL A 160 8.29 6.52 5.53
C VAL A 160 7.39 7.54 4.82
N ILE A 161 8.01 8.63 4.33
CA ILE A 161 7.30 9.75 3.68
C ILE A 161 6.52 9.29 2.43
N GLU A 162 7.05 8.35 1.65
CA GLU A 162 6.37 7.78 0.47
C GLU A 162 5.03 7.13 0.85
N LEU A 163 5.04 6.24 1.85
CA LEU A 163 3.84 5.57 2.34
C LEU A 163 2.81 6.59 2.82
N GLY A 164 3.26 7.63 3.54
CA GLY A 164 2.42 8.75 3.95
C GLY A 164 1.79 9.52 2.77
N LEU A 165 2.52 9.72 1.67
CA LEU A 165 1.97 10.35 0.45
C LEU A 165 0.95 9.44 -0.25
N VAL A 166 1.22 8.14 -0.37
CA VAL A 166 0.30 7.18 -0.99
C VAL A 166 -0.97 7.00 -0.15
N LEU A 167 -0.84 6.95 1.18
CA LEU A 167 -1.96 6.98 2.13
C LEU A 167 -2.80 8.26 2.00
N TRP A 168 -2.16 9.44 1.86
CA TRP A 168 -2.87 10.70 1.64
C TRP A 168 -3.69 10.64 0.36
N VAL A 169 -3.08 10.22 -0.75
CA VAL A 169 -3.72 10.17 -2.07
C VAL A 169 -4.92 9.22 -2.09
N LEU A 170 -4.79 8.02 -1.52
CA LEU A 170 -5.82 6.98 -1.65
C LEU A 170 -6.87 6.99 -0.51
N LEU A 171 -6.47 7.23 0.74
CA LEU A 171 -7.36 7.16 1.92
C LEU A 171 -7.52 8.50 2.67
N GLY A 172 -6.72 9.51 2.36
CA GLY A 172 -6.81 10.86 2.94
C GLY A 172 -5.85 11.14 4.10
N TRP A 173 -5.70 12.42 4.45
CA TRP A 173 -4.74 12.89 5.46
C TRP A 173 -4.98 12.29 6.85
N GLN A 174 -6.21 11.92 7.17
CA GLN A 174 -6.58 11.27 8.43
C GLN A 174 -5.86 9.93 8.60
N PHE A 175 -5.72 9.16 7.51
CA PHE A 175 -4.96 7.92 7.51
C PHE A 175 -3.47 8.17 7.72
N VAL A 176 -2.89 9.24 7.17
CA VAL A 176 -1.48 9.62 7.40
C VAL A 176 -1.22 9.98 8.87
N VAL A 177 -2.13 10.72 9.49
CA VAL A 177 -2.04 11.07 10.93
C VAL A 177 -2.25 9.83 11.80
N GLY A 178 -3.21 8.97 11.45
CA GLY A 178 -3.40 7.67 12.08
C GLY A 178 -2.15 6.80 11.98
N GLU A 179 -1.52 6.78 10.81
CA GLU A 179 -0.33 5.97 10.51
C GLU A 179 0.87 6.38 11.35
N TYR A 180 1.22 7.67 11.36
CA TYR A 180 2.36 8.14 12.13
C TYR A 180 2.10 8.05 13.66
N LEU A 181 0.86 8.26 14.12
CA LEU A 181 0.51 8.03 15.53
C LEU A 181 0.60 6.54 15.90
N GLY A 182 0.11 5.66 15.04
CA GLY A 182 0.14 4.21 15.24
C GLY A 182 1.56 3.66 15.20
N GLY A 183 2.37 4.11 14.25
CA GLY A 183 3.78 3.76 14.16
C GLY A 183 4.58 4.19 15.40
N ILE A 184 4.33 5.38 15.95
CA ILE A 184 4.92 5.81 17.23
C ILE A 184 4.48 4.89 18.39
N ILE A 185 3.21 4.45 18.41
CA ILE A 185 2.70 3.49 19.41
C ILE A 185 3.33 2.10 19.21
N ALA A 186 3.45 1.62 17.97
CA ALA A 186 4.08 0.35 17.63
C ALA A 186 5.55 0.32 18.06
N ILE A 187 6.32 1.36 17.76
CA ILE A 187 7.70 1.52 18.22
C ILE A 187 7.77 1.54 19.75
N ALA A 188 6.85 2.24 20.43
CA ALA A 188 6.80 2.22 21.89
C ALA A 188 6.53 0.81 22.46
N VAL A 189 5.64 0.02 21.82
CA VAL A 189 5.38 -1.39 22.17
C VAL A 189 6.61 -2.26 21.91
N LEU A 190 7.23 -2.20 20.72
CA LEU A 190 8.45 -2.94 20.37
C LEU A 190 9.58 -2.68 21.37
N VAL A 191 9.85 -1.40 21.65
CA VAL A 191 10.88 -0.97 22.59
C VAL A 191 10.59 -1.39 24.03
N THR A 192 9.32 -1.43 24.43
CA THR A 192 8.89 -1.95 25.75
C THR A 192 9.10 -3.46 25.83
N LEU A 193 8.71 -4.22 24.80
CA LEU A 193 8.93 -5.67 24.71
C LEU A 193 10.44 -6.00 24.71
N PHE A 194 11.25 -5.27 23.95
CA PHE A 194 12.68 -5.54 23.85
C PHE A 194 13.46 -5.20 25.12
N ARG A 195 13.02 -4.20 25.91
CA ARG A 195 13.65 -3.88 27.21
C ARG A 195 13.17 -4.73 28.38
N HIS A 196 11.97 -5.31 28.32
CA HIS A 196 11.35 -6.00 29.47
C HIS A 196 11.06 -7.50 29.27
N VAL A 197 11.03 -8.00 28.03
CA VAL A 197 10.73 -9.40 27.70
C VAL A 197 11.94 -10.12 27.09
N VAL A 198 12.79 -9.41 26.34
CA VAL A 198 13.96 -10.00 25.67
C VAL A 198 15.23 -9.88 26.54
N PRO A 199 15.86 -10.98 26.98
CA PRO A 199 17.13 -10.92 27.70
C PRO A 199 18.28 -10.44 26.80
N ALA A 200 19.24 -9.71 27.37
CA ALA A 200 20.44 -9.25 26.64
C ALA A 200 21.20 -10.38 25.93
N SER A 201 21.21 -11.59 26.51
CA SER A 201 21.84 -12.78 25.91
C SER A 201 21.17 -13.26 24.62
N TRP A 202 19.92 -12.88 24.33
CA TRP A 202 19.26 -13.18 23.06
C TRP A 202 19.76 -12.26 21.95
N PHE A 203 20.00 -10.99 22.25
CA PHE A 203 20.63 -10.06 21.30
C PHE A 203 22.08 -10.47 21.02
N GLU A 204 22.84 -10.87 22.04
CA GLU A 204 24.23 -11.25 21.82
C GLU A 204 24.37 -12.58 21.04
N ALA A 205 23.57 -13.61 21.36
CA ALA A 205 23.53 -14.83 20.56
C ALA A 205 23.01 -14.59 19.12
N ALA A 206 22.10 -13.62 18.93
CA ALA A 206 21.65 -13.21 17.60
C ALA A 206 22.72 -12.42 16.82
N ARG A 207 23.65 -11.73 17.50
CA ARG A 207 24.81 -11.07 16.89
C ARG A 207 25.89 -12.09 16.54
N GLU A 208 26.24 -12.98 17.47
CA GLU A 208 27.21 -14.07 17.28
C GLU A 208 26.86 -14.92 16.05
N HIS A 209 25.62 -15.40 15.96
CA HIS A 209 25.13 -16.15 14.79
C HIS A 209 25.15 -15.33 13.49
N LEU A 210 24.94 -14.02 13.55
CA LEU A 210 24.96 -13.14 12.39
C LEU A 210 26.40 -12.88 11.87
N HIS A 211 27.39 -12.96 12.75
CA HIS A 211 28.80 -13.03 12.37
C HIS A 211 29.13 -14.39 11.74
N GLU A 212 28.84 -15.50 12.42
CA GLU A 212 29.02 -16.88 11.95
C GLU A 212 28.46 -17.09 10.52
N VAL A 213 27.22 -16.68 10.26
CA VAL A 213 26.55 -16.82 8.95
C VAL A 213 27.17 -15.95 7.84
N GLU A 214 27.85 -14.85 8.18
CA GLU A 214 28.52 -13.98 7.18
C GLU A 214 30.01 -14.31 7.00
N GLU A 215 30.64 -14.93 7.99
CA GLU A 215 31.99 -15.50 7.87
C GLU A 215 31.97 -16.81 7.07
N THR A 216 30.89 -17.59 7.16
CA THR A 216 30.71 -18.86 6.43
C THR A 216 30.07 -18.74 5.04
N THR A 217 29.65 -17.54 4.59
CA THR A 217 29.01 -17.39 3.27
C THR A 217 29.61 -16.29 2.38
N CYS A 218 29.70 -16.61 1.09
CA CYS A 218 30.22 -15.76 0.03
C CYS A 218 29.43 -14.46 -0.07
N ALA A 219 30.07 -13.31 0.22
CA ALA A 219 29.39 -12.02 0.28
C ALA A 219 28.82 -11.52 -1.05
N ALA A 220 29.14 -12.14 -2.19
CA ALA A 220 28.59 -11.79 -3.51
C ALA A 220 27.44 -12.68 -4.01
N CYS A 221 27.42 -13.97 -3.65
CA CYS A 221 26.43 -14.93 -4.18
C CYS A 221 25.67 -15.74 -3.11
N GLY A 222 26.05 -15.63 -1.84
CA GLY A 222 25.38 -16.28 -0.70
C GLY A 222 25.54 -17.79 -0.61
N MET A 223 26.41 -18.39 -1.44
CA MET A 223 26.92 -19.77 -1.30
C MET A 223 27.81 -19.90 -0.05
N GLU A 224 28.06 -21.12 0.39
CA GLU A 224 29.04 -21.42 1.44
C GLU A 224 30.47 -21.07 0.98
N ALA A 225 31.26 -20.52 1.89
CA ALA A 225 32.66 -20.10 1.68
C ALA A 225 33.32 -19.98 3.06
N ALA A 226 33.62 -21.11 3.72
CA ALA A 226 34.09 -21.07 5.09
C ALA A 226 35.52 -20.49 5.18
N PRO A 227 35.89 -19.81 6.28
CA PRO A 227 37.26 -19.32 6.50
C PRO A 227 38.31 -20.44 6.58
N THR A 228 37.87 -21.69 6.68
CA THR A 228 38.68 -22.91 6.77
C THR A 228 38.90 -23.61 5.44
N ASP A 229 38.25 -23.18 4.36
CA ASP A 229 38.34 -23.82 3.04
C ASP A 229 39.45 -23.15 2.20
N ASP A 230 40.40 -23.94 1.67
CA ASP A 230 41.55 -23.44 0.90
C ASP A 230 41.16 -22.65 -0.37
N ASP A 231 39.97 -22.88 -0.92
CA ASP A 231 39.41 -22.18 -2.10
C ASP A 231 38.75 -20.83 -1.76
N THR A 232 38.56 -20.50 -0.47
CA THR A 232 37.89 -19.26 -0.05
C THR A 232 38.79 -18.04 -0.24
N VAL A 233 38.37 -17.14 -1.14
CA VAL A 233 39.05 -15.86 -1.40
C VAL A 233 38.55 -14.80 -0.43
N THR A 234 39.46 -13.96 0.09
CA THR A 234 39.11 -12.87 1.03
C THR A 234 39.29 -11.46 0.45
N LEU A 235 38.63 -10.49 1.07
CA LEU A 235 38.82 -9.04 0.90
C LEU A 235 38.73 -8.36 2.27
N GLU A 236 39.71 -7.53 2.63
CA GLU A 236 39.59 -6.64 3.79
C GLU A 236 38.73 -5.42 3.44
N THR A 237 37.83 -5.04 4.35
CA THR A 237 36.95 -3.87 4.20
C THR A 237 36.84 -3.11 5.52
N THR A 238 36.36 -1.86 5.47
CA THR A 238 36.00 -1.08 6.68
C THR A 238 34.90 -1.76 7.52
N GLY A 239 34.19 -2.75 6.98
CA GLY A 239 33.25 -3.63 7.68
C GLY A 239 33.81 -5.02 8.03
N GLY A 240 35.13 -5.15 8.14
CA GLY A 240 35.87 -6.40 8.41
C GLY A 240 36.12 -7.27 7.16
N THR A 241 36.83 -8.37 7.36
CA THR A 241 37.10 -9.38 6.33
C THR A 241 35.81 -9.90 5.70
N LYS A 242 35.76 -9.97 4.36
CA LYS A 242 34.71 -10.62 3.58
C LYS A 242 35.26 -11.87 2.91
N TYR A 243 34.45 -12.92 2.86
CA TYR A 243 34.78 -14.22 2.28
C TYR A 243 34.01 -14.44 0.97
N PHE A 244 34.61 -15.15 0.02
CA PHE A 244 34.07 -15.40 -1.31
C PHE A 244 34.43 -16.79 -1.82
N CYS A 245 33.46 -17.53 -2.37
CA CYS A 245 33.67 -18.86 -2.93
C CYS A 245 34.50 -18.86 -4.24
N CYS A 246 34.83 -17.70 -4.81
CA CYS A 246 35.80 -17.55 -5.90
C CYS A 246 36.19 -16.08 -6.15
N GLY A 247 37.33 -15.86 -6.82
CA GLY A 247 37.75 -14.52 -7.28
C GLY A 247 36.84 -13.88 -8.34
N GLY A 248 35.89 -14.63 -8.93
CA GLY A 248 34.80 -14.07 -9.72
C GLY A 248 33.79 -13.34 -8.84
N CYS A 249 33.38 -13.96 -7.74
CA CYS A 249 32.48 -13.37 -6.76
C CYS A 249 33.12 -12.17 -6.05
N ARG A 250 34.40 -12.25 -5.68
CA ARG A 250 35.14 -11.11 -5.11
C ARG A 250 35.10 -9.88 -6.03
N ARG A 251 35.45 -10.03 -7.31
CA ARG A 251 35.44 -8.91 -8.27
C ARG A 251 34.04 -8.39 -8.57
N ALA A 252 33.02 -9.26 -8.58
CA ALA A 252 31.64 -8.83 -8.69
C ALA A 252 31.21 -7.97 -7.48
N TYR A 253 31.63 -8.37 -6.27
CA TYR A 253 31.39 -7.59 -5.05
C TYR A 253 32.17 -6.26 -5.06
N GLU A 254 33.46 -6.26 -5.40
CA GLU A 254 34.28 -5.05 -5.57
C GLU A 254 33.58 -4.07 -6.54
N SER A 255 33.23 -4.51 -7.75
CA SER A 255 32.51 -3.69 -8.74
C SER A 255 31.10 -3.22 -8.36
N GLN A 256 30.55 -3.71 -7.24
CA GLN A 256 29.27 -3.26 -6.64
C GLN A 256 29.47 -2.41 -5.37
N HIS A 257 30.71 -2.27 -4.89
CA HIS A 257 31.10 -1.60 -3.66
C HIS A 257 32.33 -0.69 -3.82
N ASP A 258 32.79 -0.40 -5.05
CA ASP A 258 33.91 0.54 -5.31
C ASP A 258 33.61 1.98 -4.82
N ASP A 259 32.34 2.30 -4.48
CA ASP A 259 31.94 3.53 -3.78
C ASP A 259 32.39 3.60 -2.30
N VAL A 260 32.96 2.54 -1.72
CA VAL A 260 33.23 2.41 -0.27
C VAL A 260 34.24 3.45 0.28
N ASP A 261 35.15 3.96 -0.53
CA ASP A 261 36.07 5.05 -0.12
C ASP A 261 35.40 6.44 -0.11
N GLY A 262 34.11 6.53 -0.47
CA GLY A 262 33.36 7.79 -0.49
C GLY A 262 32.90 8.31 0.89
N ASP A 263 33.14 7.60 1.99
CA ASP A 263 32.57 7.93 3.31
C ASP A 263 33.20 9.17 3.99
N ASP A 264 34.44 9.53 3.65
CA ASP A 264 35.16 10.69 4.23
C ASP A 264 34.76 12.05 3.62
N VAL A 265 33.97 12.07 2.54
CA VAL A 265 33.53 13.32 1.89
C VAL A 265 32.30 13.89 2.60
N PRO A 266 32.34 15.12 3.17
CA PRO A 266 31.19 15.71 3.85
C PRO A 266 29.95 15.79 2.96
N TRP A 267 28.78 15.45 3.52
CA TRP A 267 27.47 15.49 2.82
C TRP A 267 27.22 16.81 2.07
N SER A 268 27.65 17.94 2.63
CA SER A 268 27.53 19.28 2.03
C SER A 268 28.42 19.50 0.81
N ARG A 269 29.48 18.70 0.62
CA ARG A 269 30.23 18.63 -0.65
C ARG A 269 29.55 17.68 -1.63
N LYS A 270 29.08 16.51 -1.20
CA LYS A 270 28.35 15.56 -2.07
C LYS A 270 27.10 16.18 -2.71
N LEU A 271 26.35 17.00 -1.97
CA LEU A 271 25.19 17.77 -2.49
C LEU A 271 25.55 18.77 -3.60
N LEU A 272 26.82 19.17 -3.71
CA LEU A 272 27.31 20.16 -4.68
C LEU A 272 28.10 19.54 -5.85
N THR A 273 28.32 18.22 -5.85
CA THR A 273 28.97 17.52 -6.98
C THR A 273 27.93 16.80 -7.85
N ILE A 274 28.20 16.74 -9.16
CA ILE A 274 27.36 15.97 -10.10
C ILE A 274 27.35 14.48 -9.74
N GLU A 275 28.50 13.96 -9.29
CA GLU A 275 28.67 12.57 -8.82
C GLU A 275 27.71 12.19 -7.68
N GLY A 276 27.48 13.09 -6.72
CA GLY A 276 26.53 12.84 -5.62
C GLY A 276 25.07 12.77 -6.08
N TRP A 277 24.71 13.54 -7.12
CA TRP A 277 23.38 13.47 -7.73
C TRP A 277 23.22 12.28 -8.68
N ASP A 278 24.29 11.86 -9.36
CA ASP A 278 24.31 10.67 -10.21
C ASP A 278 24.13 9.39 -9.36
N ALA A 279 24.87 9.28 -8.25
CA ALA A 279 24.69 8.22 -7.26
C ALA A 279 23.25 8.21 -6.68
N ALA A 280 22.66 9.38 -6.42
CA ALA A 280 21.28 9.47 -5.93
C ALA A 280 20.25 9.02 -6.98
N CYS A 281 20.49 9.31 -8.27
CA CYS A 281 19.67 8.78 -9.37
C CYS A 281 19.79 7.26 -9.46
N ALA A 282 21.01 6.72 -9.40
CA ALA A 282 21.26 5.28 -9.45
C ALA A 282 20.61 4.53 -8.28
N LYS A 283 20.62 5.11 -7.07
CA LYS A 283 19.88 4.61 -5.92
C LYS A 283 18.36 4.61 -6.14
N THR A 284 17.81 5.75 -6.55
CA THR A 284 16.37 5.92 -6.85
C THR A 284 15.86 4.86 -7.84
N VAL A 285 16.63 4.62 -8.91
CA VAL A 285 16.28 3.64 -9.95
C VAL A 285 16.41 2.20 -9.45
N LYS A 286 17.42 1.90 -8.63
CA LYS A 286 17.64 0.55 -8.04
C LYS A 286 16.56 0.16 -7.03
N GLU A 287 16.02 1.12 -6.28
CA GLU A 287 14.84 0.90 -5.42
C GLU A 287 13.60 0.59 -6.25
N TRP A 288 13.35 1.39 -7.31
CA TRP A 288 12.26 1.15 -8.25
C TRP A 288 12.35 -0.24 -8.90
N GLU A 289 13.53 -0.65 -9.39
CA GLU A 289 13.77 -2.00 -9.94
C GLU A 289 13.41 -3.12 -8.95
N MET A 290 13.59 -2.88 -7.64
CA MET A 290 13.30 -3.86 -6.59
C MET A 290 11.82 -3.92 -6.20
N LEU A 291 11.08 -2.81 -6.35
CA LEU A 291 9.72 -2.66 -5.82
C LEU A 291 8.59 -2.70 -6.84
N TRP A 292 8.84 -2.39 -8.11
CA TRP A 292 7.77 -2.24 -9.11
C TRP A 292 6.90 -3.49 -9.28
N THR A 293 7.45 -4.69 -9.05
CA THR A 293 6.70 -5.96 -9.10
C THR A 293 5.65 -6.06 -7.99
N ASP A 294 6.02 -5.63 -6.78
CA ASP A 294 5.22 -5.79 -5.57
C ASP A 294 4.14 -4.70 -5.51
N ILE A 295 4.49 -3.49 -5.98
CA ILE A 295 3.54 -2.41 -6.25
C ILE A 295 2.55 -2.85 -7.34
N ALA A 296 3.02 -3.32 -8.50
CA ALA A 296 2.12 -3.78 -9.57
C ALA A 296 1.21 -4.94 -9.10
N LEU A 297 1.73 -5.89 -8.32
CA LEU A 297 0.96 -6.97 -7.72
C LEU A 297 -0.11 -6.44 -6.76
N GLY A 298 0.21 -5.47 -5.90
CA GLY A 298 -0.74 -4.87 -4.96
C GLY A 298 -1.88 -4.13 -5.66
N PHE A 299 -1.58 -3.35 -6.70
CA PHE A 299 -2.59 -2.62 -7.49
C PHE A 299 -3.47 -3.61 -8.26
N VAL A 300 -2.89 -4.65 -8.87
CA VAL A 300 -3.65 -5.72 -9.55
C VAL A 300 -4.52 -6.50 -8.57
N LEU A 301 -4.00 -6.86 -7.38
CA LEU A 301 -4.77 -7.57 -6.36
C LEU A 301 -5.94 -6.71 -5.87
N ALA A 302 -5.71 -5.44 -5.56
CA ALA A 302 -6.76 -4.51 -5.14
C ALA A 302 -7.83 -4.31 -6.23
N GLY A 303 -7.42 -4.11 -7.49
CA GLY A 303 -8.35 -3.97 -8.62
C GLY A 303 -9.18 -5.22 -8.89
N VAL A 304 -8.57 -6.41 -8.83
CA VAL A 304 -9.28 -7.69 -8.98
C VAL A 304 -10.19 -7.97 -7.79
N VAL A 305 -9.68 -7.87 -6.56
CA VAL A 305 -10.47 -8.17 -5.35
C VAL A 305 -11.62 -7.18 -5.17
N GLY A 306 -11.39 -5.89 -5.41
CA GLY A 306 -12.43 -4.86 -5.37
C GLY A 306 -13.50 -4.96 -6.47
N ALA A 307 -13.22 -5.66 -7.57
CA ALA A 307 -14.19 -5.91 -8.65
C ALA A 307 -14.90 -7.29 -8.55
N PHE A 308 -14.23 -8.30 -7.98
CA PHE A 308 -14.72 -9.69 -7.96
C PHE A 308 -15.21 -10.19 -6.58
N VAL A 309 -14.87 -9.54 -5.46
CA VAL A 309 -15.35 -9.94 -4.12
C VAL A 309 -16.48 -9.00 -3.65
N PRO A 310 -17.75 -9.47 -3.56
CA PRO A 310 -18.87 -8.61 -3.20
C PRO A 310 -18.80 -8.08 -1.76
N SER A 311 -19.30 -6.85 -1.54
CA SER A 311 -19.44 -6.22 -0.21
C SER A 311 -20.16 -7.09 0.82
N ALA A 312 -21.09 -7.95 0.38
CA ALA A 312 -21.78 -8.91 1.25
C ALA A 312 -20.85 -9.98 1.86
N TRP A 313 -19.77 -10.36 1.16
CA TRP A 313 -18.77 -11.30 1.69
C TRP A 313 -17.96 -10.66 2.81
N TRP A 314 -17.52 -9.42 2.60
CA TRP A 314 -16.82 -8.61 3.60
C TRP A 314 -17.68 -8.33 4.84
N GLY A 315 -18.95 -7.94 4.63
CA GLY A 315 -19.91 -7.75 5.73
C GLY A 315 -20.17 -9.02 6.55
N ALA A 316 -20.13 -10.20 5.91
CA ALA A 316 -20.22 -11.49 6.61
C ALA A 316 -18.94 -11.90 7.34
N LEU A 317 -17.76 -11.44 6.88
CA LEU A 317 -16.47 -11.73 7.50
C LEU A 317 -16.19 -10.85 8.73
N PHE A 318 -16.58 -9.57 8.68
CA PHE A 318 -16.24 -8.59 9.74
C PHE A 318 -17.41 -8.21 10.67
N GLY A 319 -18.66 -8.34 10.20
CA GLY A 319 -19.86 -8.08 11.00
C GLY A 319 -20.15 -6.59 11.26
N ALA A 320 -21.41 -6.28 11.56
CA ALA A 320 -21.89 -4.92 11.79
C ALA A 320 -21.88 -4.51 13.28
N GLU A 321 -20.87 -4.95 14.05
CA GLU A 321 -20.73 -4.60 15.47
C GLU A 321 -19.59 -3.60 15.70
N HIS A 322 -19.86 -2.53 16.45
CA HIS A 322 -18.91 -1.46 16.77
C HIS A 322 -18.29 -1.60 18.18
N GLY A 323 -18.22 -2.82 18.71
CA GLY A 323 -17.67 -3.12 20.04
C GLY A 323 -16.15 -3.22 20.05
N PHE A 324 -15.55 -3.18 21.25
CA PHE A 324 -14.11 -3.40 21.43
C PHE A 324 -13.65 -4.77 20.89
N VAL A 325 -14.47 -5.81 21.13
CA VAL A 325 -14.15 -7.18 20.70
C VAL A 325 -14.17 -7.32 19.18
N SER A 326 -15.14 -6.72 18.48
CA SER A 326 -15.21 -6.79 17.01
C SER A 326 -14.08 -6.00 16.36
N VAL A 327 -13.68 -4.84 16.91
CA VAL A 327 -12.48 -4.12 16.44
C VAL A 327 -11.21 -4.95 16.63
N VAL A 328 -11.02 -5.60 17.79
CA VAL A 328 -9.84 -6.46 18.02
C VAL A 328 -9.84 -7.68 17.09
N VAL A 329 -11.00 -8.32 16.87
CA VAL A 329 -11.12 -9.47 15.94
C VAL A 329 -10.89 -9.05 14.49
N ALA A 330 -11.48 -7.95 14.04
CA ALA A 330 -11.25 -7.40 12.70
C ALA A 330 -9.77 -7.01 12.49
N THR A 331 -9.12 -6.45 13.51
CA THR A 331 -7.67 -6.17 13.48
C THR A 331 -6.83 -7.43 13.40
N LEU A 332 -7.12 -8.47 14.18
CA LEU A 332 -6.41 -9.76 14.10
C LEU A 332 -6.58 -10.43 12.73
N LEU A 333 -7.78 -10.35 12.15
CA LEU A 333 -8.05 -10.82 10.79
C LEU A 333 -7.30 -9.99 9.73
N ALA A 334 -7.26 -8.67 9.87
CA ALA A 334 -6.56 -7.77 8.96
C ALA A 334 -5.04 -8.01 8.96
N VAL A 335 -4.43 -8.17 10.15
CA VAL A 335 -3.02 -8.59 10.29
C VAL A 335 -2.78 -9.96 9.65
N ALA A 336 -3.67 -10.93 9.87
CA ALA A 336 -3.56 -12.26 9.26
C ALA A 336 -3.69 -12.23 7.72
N ILE A 337 -4.49 -11.30 7.17
CA ILE A 337 -4.58 -11.05 5.73
C ILE A 337 -3.25 -10.51 5.20
N GLY A 338 -2.64 -9.51 5.86
CA GLY A 338 -1.35 -8.95 5.45
C GLY A 338 -0.18 -9.96 5.45
N VAL A 339 -0.14 -10.83 6.47
CA VAL A 339 0.79 -11.97 6.53
C VAL A 339 0.64 -12.92 5.33
N VAL A 340 -0.56 -13.01 4.74
CA VAL A 340 -0.93 -13.95 3.66
C VAL A 340 -0.96 -13.30 2.27
N THR A 341 -1.03 -11.97 2.14
CA THR A 341 -0.91 -11.27 0.85
C THR A 341 0.52 -11.20 0.33
N PHE A 342 1.53 -11.34 1.21
CA PHE A 342 2.97 -11.28 0.87
C PHE A 342 3.43 -9.96 0.24
N MET A 343 2.75 -8.85 0.53
CA MET A 343 2.96 -7.53 -0.08
C MET A 343 3.70 -6.57 0.86
N CYS A 344 4.50 -5.66 0.29
CA CYS A 344 5.20 -4.58 0.98
C CYS A 344 4.25 -3.44 1.43
N SER A 345 4.65 -2.60 2.37
CA SER A 345 3.82 -1.50 2.91
C SER A 345 3.18 -0.61 1.82
N VAL A 346 3.96 -0.16 0.83
CA VAL A 346 3.46 0.65 -0.30
C VAL A 346 2.46 -0.13 -1.16
N GLY A 347 2.73 -1.40 -1.46
CA GLY A 347 1.83 -2.28 -2.20
C GLY A 347 0.54 -2.60 -1.43
N ASN A 348 0.58 -2.57 -0.10
CA ASN A 348 -0.59 -2.77 0.76
C ASN A 348 -1.60 -1.62 0.67
N VAL A 349 -1.20 -0.36 0.45
CA VAL A 349 -2.14 0.79 0.52
C VAL A 349 -3.35 0.69 -0.43
N PRO A 350 -3.22 0.33 -1.72
CA PRO A 350 -4.37 0.03 -2.60
C PRO A 350 -5.32 -1.04 -2.03
N PHE A 351 -4.78 -2.07 -1.39
CA PHE A 351 -5.58 -3.12 -0.78
C PHE A 351 -6.22 -2.66 0.54
N ALA A 352 -5.52 -1.81 1.32
CA ALA A 352 -6.04 -1.13 2.50
C ALA A 352 -7.24 -0.24 2.15
N LEU A 353 -7.23 0.41 0.98
CA LEU A 353 -8.38 1.14 0.44
C LEU A 353 -9.57 0.21 0.11
N VAL A 354 -9.33 -0.97 -0.47
CA VAL A 354 -10.39 -1.97 -0.71
C VAL A 354 -10.97 -2.49 0.61
N LEU A 355 -10.13 -2.70 1.63
CA LEU A 355 -10.57 -3.08 2.97
C LEU A 355 -11.39 -1.97 3.64
N TRP A 356 -10.91 -0.73 3.61
CA TRP A 356 -11.63 0.45 4.14
C TRP A 356 -13.02 0.59 3.48
N THR A 357 -13.08 0.65 2.15
CA THR A 357 -14.34 0.79 1.41
C THR A 357 -15.33 -0.36 1.57
N ASN A 358 -14.89 -1.53 2.05
CA ASN A 358 -15.76 -2.65 2.42
C ASN A 358 -16.06 -2.74 3.93
N GLY A 359 -15.73 -1.70 4.70
CA GLY A 359 -16.24 -1.46 6.04
C GLY A 359 -15.33 -1.86 7.20
N LEU A 360 -14.05 -2.17 6.98
CA LEU A 360 -13.14 -2.46 8.11
C LEU A 360 -13.01 -1.26 9.06
N PRO A 361 -12.86 -1.48 10.38
CA PRO A 361 -12.53 -0.41 11.32
C PRO A 361 -11.21 0.26 10.96
N PHE A 362 -11.14 1.59 11.11
CA PHE A 362 -9.99 2.42 10.76
C PHE A 362 -8.64 1.86 11.27
N GLY A 363 -8.59 1.40 12.53
CA GLY A 363 -7.37 0.81 13.09
C GLY A 363 -7.01 -0.56 12.53
N SER A 364 -8.00 -1.37 12.15
CA SER A 364 -7.76 -2.67 11.51
C SER A 364 -7.14 -2.51 10.13
N VAL A 365 -7.49 -1.44 9.40
CA VAL A 365 -6.87 -1.08 8.12
C VAL A 365 -5.40 -0.67 8.32
N LEU A 366 -5.08 0.15 9.32
CA LEU A 366 -3.69 0.51 9.66
C LEU A 366 -2.86 -0.72 10.10
N SER A 367 -3.41 -1.59 10.95
CA SER A 367 -2.74 -2.85 11.33
C SER A 367 -2.48 -3.81 10.18
N PHE A 368 -3.24 -3.72 9.07
CA PHE A 368 -2.94 -4.45 7.85
C PHE A 368 -1.75 -3.84 7.08
N VAL A 369 -1.56 -2.52 7.12
CA VAL A 369 -0.36 -1.88 6.55
C VAL A 369 0.89 -2.31 7.33
N TYR A 370 0.86 -2.23 8.67
CA TYR A 370 1.92 -2.68 9.60
C TYR A 370 2.23 -4.20 9.57
N ALA A 371 1.55 -4.97 8.72
CA ALA A 371 1.75 -6.42 8.61
C ALA A 371 2.82 -6.82 7.58
N ASP A 372 3.42 -5.87 6.85
CA ASP A 372 4.41 -6.17 5.81
C ASP A 372 5.70 -6.79 6.39
N LEU A 373 6.20 -6.28 7.52
CA LEU A 373 7.39 -6.80 8.22
C LEU A 373 7.22 -8.22 8.78
N ILE A 374 6.01 -8.79 8.78
CA ILE A 374 5.71 -10.15 9.27
C ILE A 374 5.30 -11.13 8.17
N ILE A 375 5.54 -10.81 6.89
CA ILE A 375 5.34 -11.79 5.81
C ILE A 375 6.32 -12.98 5.94
N PRO A 376 5.92 -14.23 5.60
CA PRO A 376 6.78 -15.41 5.71
C PRO A 376 8.12 -15.40 4.93
N PRO A 377 8.32 -14.62 3.84
CA PRO A 377 9.65 -14.30 3.31
C PRO A 377 10.56 -13.62 4.33
N LEU A 378 10.14 -12.51 4.94
CA LEU A 378 10.93 -11.80 5.96
C LEU A 378 11.10 -12.64 7.22
N ALA A 379 10.10 -13.41 7.65
CA ALA A 379 10.24 -14.36 8.75
C ALA A 379 11.34 -15.41 8.51
N ARG A 380 11.55 -15.84 7.25
CA ARG A 380 12.68 -16.70 6.85
C ARG A 380 14.01 -15.93 6.86
N THR A 381 14.02 -14.66 6.45
CA THR A 381 15.19 -13.78 6.52
C THR A 381 15.63 -13.54 7.97
N TYR A 382 14.73 -13.18 8.88
CA TYR A 382 15.01 -13.08 10.32
C TYR A 382 15.60 -14.36 10.88
N ARG A 383 15.08 -15.53 10.46
CA ARG A 383 15.59 -16.83 10.88
C ARG A 383 17.00 -17.13 10.34
N ARG A 384 17.35 -16.62 9.15
CA ARG A 384 18.70 -16.71 8.57
C ARG A 384 19.70 -15.74 9.22
N TYR A 385 19.23 -14.58 9.71
CA TYR A 385 20.10 -13.56 10.28
C TYR A 385 20.28 -13.67 11.80
N TYR A 386 19.22 -13.98 12.55
CA TYR A 386 19.18 -13.88 14.02
C TYR A 386 18.87 -15.22 14.70
N GLY A 387 18.76 -16.31 13.93
CA GLY A 387 18.38 -17.63 14.42
C GLY A 387 16.89 -17.76 14.76
N THR A 388 16.45 -18.98 15.07
CA THR A 388 15.02 -19.31 15.25
C THR A 388 14.34 -18.58 16.41
N ARG A 389 15.02 -18.43 17.55
CA ARG A 389 14.46 -17.82 18.76
C ARG A 389 14.20 -16.32 18.58
N MET A 390 15.19 -15.59 18.07
CA MET A 390 15.04 -14.15 17.85
C MET A 390 14.11 -13.85 16.68
N ALA A 391 14.10 -14.67 15.63
CA ALA A 391 13.12 -14.53 14.53
C ALA A 391 11.67 -14.70 14.98
N ALA A 392 11.40 -15.68 15.86
CA ALA A 392 10.07 -15.86 16.45
C ALA A 392 9.68 -14.69 17.38
N MET A 393 10.65 -14.15 18.13
CA MET A 393 10.45 -12.96 18.96
C MET A 393 10.12 -11.72 18.12
N LEU A 394 10.91 -11.45 17.08
CA LEU A 394 10.69 -10.34 16.13
C LEU A 394 9.29 -10.42 15.52
N PHE A 395 8.94 -11.57 14.93
CA PHE A 395 7.62 -11.81 14.34
C PHE A 395 6.49 -11.58 15.34
N GLY A 396 6.59 -12.17 16.55
CA GLY A 396 5.59 -12.03 17.60
C GLY A 396 5.46 -10.59 18.13
N SER A 397 6.57 -9.88 18.28
CA SER A 397 6.58 -8.48 18.73
C SER A 397 6.02 -7.52 17.70
N LEU A 398 6.33 -7.73 16.41
CA LEU A 398 5.83 -6.91 15.30
C LEU A 398 4.32 -7.11 15.14
N ALA A 399 3.85 -8.37 15.14
CA ALA A 399 2.42 -8.66 15.11
C ALA A 399 1.67 -8.07 16.31
N LEU A 400 2.23 -8.16 17.53
CA LEU A 400 1.63 -7.56 18.72
C LEU A 400 1.64 -6.02 18.66
N ALA A 401 2.72 -5.41 18.17
CA ALA A 401 2.83 -3.97 17.99
C ALA A 401 1.82 -3.46 16.95
N ALA A 402 1.68 -4.13 15.80
CA ALA A 402 0.70 -3.81 14.77
C ALA A 402 -0.74 -3.85 15.30
N VAL A 403 -1.11 -4.90 16.04
CA VAL A 403 -2.45 -5.03 16.65
C VAL A 403 -2.70 -3.96 17.71
N VAL A 404 -1.76 -3.73 18.62
CA VAL A 404 -1.91 -2.74 19.70
C VAL A 404 -1.95 -1.32 19.14
N ALA A 405 -1.11 -1.00 18.15
CA ALA A 405 -1.10 0.30 17.49
C ALA A 405 -2.43 0.62 16.80
N GLY A 406 -2.92 -0.27 15.93
CA GLY A 406 -4.19 -0.02 15.23
C GLY A 406 -5.38 0.07 16.18
N VAL A 407 -5.49 -0.82 17.18
CA VAL A 407 -6.56 -0.74 18.19
C VAL A 407 -6.47 0.56 18.99
N ALA A 408 -5.27 0.97 19.43
CA ALA A 408 -5.09 2.22 20.17
C ALA A 408 -5.42 3.46 19.31
N VAL A 409 -4.95 3.50 18.06
CA VAL A 409 -5.24 4.60 17.12
C VAL A 409 -6.73 4.67 16.77
N HIS A 410 -7.42 3.53 16.63
CA HIS A 410 -8.86 3.52 16.38
C HIS A 410 -9.62 4.28 17.47
N TYR A 411 -9.31 4.02 18.74
CA TYR A 411 -9.96 4.72 19.85
C TYR A 411 -9.43 6.15 20.07
N LEU A 412 -8.17 6.43 19.75
CA LEU A 412 -7.61 7.79 19.79
C LEU A 412 -8.26 8.70 18.72
N MET A 413 -8.28 8.27 17.47
CA MET A 413 -8.90 9.01 16.37
C MET A 413 -10.42 9.06 16.48
N GLY A 414 -11.06 7.97 16.94
CA GLY A 414 -12.49 7.93 17.21
C GLY A 414 -12.90 8.88 18.33
N GLY A 415 -12.16 8.90 19.43
CA GLY A 415 -12.39 9.84 20.55
C GLY A 415 -12.14 11.31 20.19
N LEU A 416 -11.30 11.58 19.19
CA LEU A 416 -11.09 12.93 18.63
C LEU A 416 -12.09 13.30 17.52
N GLY A 417 -12.95 12.36 17.08
CA GLY A 417 -13.87 12.58 15.96
C GLY A 417 -13.18 12.70 14.59
N LEU A 418 -11.95 12.20 14.45
CA LEU A 418 -11.10 12.36 13.26
C LEU A 418 -11.11 11.14 12.31
N ILE A 419 -11.87 10.08 12.62
CA ILE A 419 -12.09 8.98 11.67
C ILE A 419 -12.94 9.50 10.50
N PRO A 420 -12.49 9.36 9.23
CA PRO A 420 -13.29 9.76 8.07
C PRO A 420 -14.54 8.90 7.92
N ALA A 421 -15.58 9.42 7.26
CA ALA A 421 -16.72 8.61 6.89
C ALA A 421 -16.32 7.52 5.88
N GLN A 422 -16.87 6.31 5.98
CA GLN A 422 -16.55 5.19 5.07
C GLN A 422 -16.85 5.49 3.58
N SER A 423 -17.71 6.46 3.30
CA SER A 423 -18.01 6.96 1.94
C SER A 423 -17.07 8.08 1.46
N ALA A 424 -16.16 8.57 2.30
CA ALA A 424 -15.13 9.52 1.91
C ALA A 424 -13.88 8.74 1.49
N VAL A 425 -13.56 8.81 0.20
CA VAL A 425 -12.47 8.12 -0.48
C VAL A 425 -11.69 9.13 -1.31
N GLY A 426 -10.37 8.99 -1.37
CA GLY A 426 -9.48 9.87 -2.11
C GLY A 426 -9.01 11.10 -1.31
N GLY A 427 -7.77 11.49 -1.58
CA GLY A 427 -7.11 12.65 -0.98
C GLY A 427 -7.66 14.00 -1.46
N THR A 428 -7.31 15.06 -0.73
CA THR A 428 -7.83 16.42 -0.89
C THR A 428 -7.33 17.19 -2.13
N LEU A 429 -6.80 16.51 -3.14
CA LEU A 429 -6.28 17.11 -4.38
C LEU A 429 -7.27 16.85 -5.52
N SER A 430 -7.66 17.89 -6.28
CA SER A 430 -8.40 17.68 -7.53
C SER A 430 -7.51 16.96 -8.55
N GLY A 431 -8.09 16.15 -9.43
CA GLY A 431 -7.35 15.39 -10.44
C GLY A 431 -6.54 16.25 -11.43
N GLU A 432 -6.82 17.56 -11.48
CA GLU A 432 -6.01 18.56 -12.17
C GLU A 432 -4.61 18.67 -11.55
N TYR A 433 -4.49 18.74 -10.22
CA TYR A 433 -3.20 18.75 -9.53
C TYR A 433 -2.44 17.45 -9.73
N THR A 434 -3.10 16.29 -9.60
CA THR A 434 -2.51 14.97 -9.90
C THR A 434 -1.94 14.92 -11.32
N THR A 435 -2.68 15.45 -12.30
CA THR A 435 -2.26 15.50 -13.71
C THR A 435 -1.04 16.41 -13.90
N ILE A 436 -1.00 17.58 -13.24
CA ILE A 436 0.16 18.49 -13.27
C ILE A 436 1.38 17.85 -12.60
N LEU A 437 1.20 17.21 -11.44
CA LEU A 437 2.27 16.53 -10.70
C LEU A 437 2.83 15.36 -11.52
N ASN A 438 2.00 14.53 -12.13
CA ASN A 438 2.44 13.46 -13.05
C ASN A 438 3.23 14.03 -14.24
N LEU A 439 2.80 15.16 -14.81
CA LEU A 439 3.49 15.82 -15.93
C LEU A 439 4.86 16.40 -15.52
N VAL A 440 5.05 16.80 -14.26
CA VAL A 440 6.33 17.29 -13.71
C VAL A 440 7.25 16.16 -13.29
N PHE A 441 6.74 15.14 -12.59
CA PHE A 441 7.55 14.06 -12.03
C PHE A 441 7.92 12.97 -13.05
N THR A 442 7.13 12.75 -14.11
CA THR A 442 7.51 11.77 -15.15
C THR A 442 8.81 12.15 -15.87
N PRO A 443 9.05 13.40 -16.30
CA PRO A 443 10.36 13.84 -16.78
C PRO A 443 11.50 13.67 -15.77
N VAL A 444 11.26 13.89 -14.47
CA VAL A 444 12.27 13.67 -13.41
C VAL A 444 12.67 12.20 -13.32
N PHE A 445 11.70 11.29 -13.36
CA PHE A 445 11.96 9.85 -13.36
C PHE A 445 12.69 9.40 -14.64
N VAL A 446 12.26 9.90 -15.81
CA VAL A 446 12.96 9.62 -17.09
C VAL A 446 14.39 10.15 -17.08
N TRP A 447 14.65 11.30 -16.43
CA TRP A 447 16.00 11.81 -16.23
C TRP A 447 16.84 10.91 -15.31
N GLN A 448 16.28 10.40 -14.21
CA GLN A 448 16.97 9.46 -13.31
C GLN A 448 17.33 8.15 -14.02
N LEU A 449 16.41 7.60 -14.83
CA LEU A 449 16.68 6.45 -15.70
C LEU A 449 17.78 6.76 -16.74
N TYR A 450 17.74 7.95 -17.35
CA TYR A 450 18.72 8.39 -18.34
C TYR A 450 20.14 8.54 -17.76
N MET A 451 20.27 9.11 -16.56
CA MET A 451 21.55 9.18 -15.82
C MET A 451 22.05 7.75 -15.52
N THR A 452 21.21 6.93 -14.85
CA THR A 452 21.59 5.60 -14.33
C THR A 452 22.01 4.61 -15.40
N TYR A 453 21.31 4.54 -16.53
CA TYR A 453 21.60 3.55 -17.58
C TYR A 453 22.44 4.11 -18.74
N GLY A 454 22.49 5.43 -18.90
CA GLY A 454 23.07 6.09 -20.07
C GLY A 454 22.22 5.98 -21.34
N PRO A 455 22.51 6.81 -22.37
CA PRO A 455 21.67 6.94 -23.56
C PRO A 455 21.49 5.63 -24.35
N GLU A 456 22.56 4.85 -24.55
CA GLU A 456 22.53 3.66 -25.42
C GLU A 456 21.68 2.52 -24.84
N ARG A 457 21.69 2.35 -23.51
CA ARG A 457 20.83 1.38 -22.83
C ARG A 457 19.40 1.88 -22.74
N LEU A 458 19.17 3.18 -22.51
CA LEU A 458 17.82 3.74 -22.52
C LEU A 458 17.17 3.62 -23.90
N GLU A 459 17.91 3.88 -24.98
CA GLU A 459 17.43 3.63 -26.35
C GLU A 459 17.08 2.15 -26.57
N THR A 460 17.92 1.23 -26.10
CA THR A 460 17.67 -0.22 -26.19
C THR A 460 16.45 -0.65 -25.38
N ALA A 461 16.24 -0.07 -24.19
CA ALA A 461 15.05 -0.29 -23.36
C ALA A 461 13.78 0.26 -24.03
N VAL A 462 13.79 1.52 -24.49
CA VAL A 462 12.65 2.15 -25.17
C VAL A 462 12.29 1.44 -26.48
N ARG A 463 13.28 0.92 -27.21
CA ARG A 463 13.05 0.07 -28.41
C ARG A 463 12.50 -1.32 -28.08
N SER A 464 12.71 -1.83 -26.86
CA SER A 464 12.21 -3.15 -26.42
C SER A 464 10.94 -3.10 -25.56
N LEU A 465 10.49 -1.91 -25.12
CA LEU A 465 9.19 -1.67 -24.47
C LEU A 465 7.99 -2.41 -25.11
N PRO A 466 7.77 -2.45 -26.44
CA PRO A 466 6.65 -3.21 -27.00
C PRO A 466 6.72 -4.73 -26.72
N PHE A 467 7.92 -5.30 -26.63
CA PHE A 467 8.12 -6.71 -26.24
C PHE A 467 8.07 -6.91 -24.71
N ALA A 468 8.48 -5.91 -23.92
CA ALA A 468 8.35 -5.92 -22.48
C ALA A 468 6.87 -5.82 -22.04
N ALA A 469 6.09 -4.93 -22.66
CA ALA A 469 4.65 -4.79 -22.44
C ALA A 469 3.89 -6.05 -22.85
N TRP A 470 4.30 -6.71 -23.95
CA TRP A 470 3.80 -8.05 -24.30
C TRP A 470 4.08 -9.07 -23.19
N ARG A 471 5.32 -9.12 -22.67
CA ARG A 471 5.70 -10.03 -21.58
C ARG A 471 5.01 -9.72 -20.25
N VAL A 472 4.67 -8.46 -19.97
CA VAL A 472 3.81 -8.07 -18.82
C VAL A 472 2.37 -8.55 -19.03
N GLY A 473 1.86 -8.50 -20.26
CA GLY A 473 0.59 -9.17 -20.62
C GLY A 473 0.66 -10.69 -20.45
N GLU A 474 1.82 -11.29 -20.71
CA GLU A 474 2.09 -12.73 -20.55
C GLU A 474 2.17 -13.13 -19.06
N THR A 475 2.81 -12.34 -18.19
CA THR A 475 2.77 -12.58 -16.73
C THR A 475 1.42 -12.26 -16.11
N ALA A 476 0.64 -11.30 -16.64
CA ALA A 476 -0.75 -11.09 -16.25
C ALA A 476 -1.66 -12.27 -16.65
N LEU A 477 -1.39 -12.89 -17.80
CA LEU A 477 -2.02 -14.14 -18.25
C LEU A 477 -1.64 -15.33 -17.35
N ASP A 478 -0.37 -15.48 -16.98
CA ASP A 478 0.10 -16.53 -16.06
C ASP A 478 -0.38 -16.32 -14.62
N ALA A 479 -0.52 -15.07 -14.16
CA ALA A 479 -1.21 -14.75 -12.91
C ALA A 479 -2.70 -15.14 -12.98
N GLY A 480 -3.36 -14.92 -14.12
CA GLY A 480 -4.66 -15.53 -14.42
C GLY A 480 -4.63 -17.06 -14.38
N GLY A 481 -3.56 -17.69 -14.87
CA GLY A 481 -3.31 -19.12 -14.77
C GLY A 481 -3.15 -19.63 -13.33
N LEU A 482 -2.48 -18.85 -12.46
CA LEU A 482 -2.34 -19.11 -11.03
C LEU A 482 -3.69 -18.97 -10.32
N LEU A 483 -4.45 -17.90 -10.61
CA LEU A 483 -5.81 -17.69 -10.10
C LEU A 483 -6.77 -18.80 -10.59
N VAL A 484 -6.58 -19.35 -11.78
CA VAL A 484 -7.33 -20.54 -12.25
C VAL A 484 -6.92 -21.81 -11.50
N ARG A 485 -5.67 -21.97 -11.05
CA ARG A 485 -5.26 -23.09 -10.18
C ARG A 485 -5.84 -22.95 -8.78
N ILE A 486 -5.82 -21.74 -8.20
CA ILE A 486 -6.43 -21.42 -6.91
C ILE A 486 -7.95 -21.61 -6.97
N GLY A 487 -8.60 -21.10 -8.02
CA GLY A 487 -10.05 -21.26 -8.24
C GLY A 487 -10.48 -22.71 -8.44
N ARG A 488 -9.65 -23.57 -9.06
CA ARG A 488 -9.89 -25.02 -9.12
C ARG A 488 -9.84 -25.70 -7.75
N ALA A 489 -9.13 -25.15 -6.77
CA ALA A 489 -9.16 -25.64 -5.39
C ALA A 489 -10.41 -25.16 -4.61
N PHE A 490 -11.15 -24.17 -5.12
CA PHE A 490 -12.30 -23.54 -4.44
C PHE A 490 -13.68 -23.83 -5.06
N GLY A 491 -13.78 -24.61 -6.12
CA GLY A 491 -15.04 -25.23 -6.55
C GLY A 491 -15.73 -24.62 -7.78
N ALA A 492 -16.98 -25.02 -7.99
CA ALA A 492 -17.55 -25.16 -9.33
C ALA A 492 -17.79 -23.85 -10.11
N ASP A 493 -18.17 -22.75 -9.46
CA ASP A 493 -18.67 -21.55 -10.16
C ASP A 493 -17.59 -20.82 -10.96
N LEU A 494 -16.32 -20.89 -10.53
CA LEU A 494 -15.17 -20.32 -11.22
C LEU A 494 -14.89 -20.96 -12.60
N ALA A 495 -15.41 -22.17 -12.86
CA ALA A 495 -15.17 -22.90 -14.11
C ALA A 495 -15.74 -22.19 -15.35
N THR A 496 -16.68 -21.25 -15.17
CA THR A 496 -17.31 -20.51 -16.28
C THR A 496 -16.49 -19.26 -16.65
N ALA A 497 -15.97 -18.53 -15.67
CA ALA A 497 -15.17 -17.31 -15.87
C ALA A 497 -13.84 -17.60 -16.59
N GLY A 498 -13.19 -18.74 -16.30
CA GLY A 498 -11.91 -19.11 -16.92
C GLY A 498 -11.97 -19.27 -18.45
N ARG A 499 -13.13 -19.55 -19.05
CA ARG A 499 -13.28 -19.68 -20.51
C ARG A 499 -13.43 -18.33 -21.22
N THR A 500 -14.06 -17.35 -20.60
CA THR A 500 -14.19 -15.98 -21.15
C THR A 500 -12.93 -15.15 -20.97
N PHE A 501 -12.15 -15.38 -19.90
CA PHE A 501 -10.87 -14.70 -19.65
C PHE A 501 -9.89 -14.83 -20.83
N GLY A 502 -9.73 -16.04 -21.39
CA GLY A 502 -8.88 -16.31 -22.57
C GLY A 502 -9.37 -15.71 -23.90
N ALA A 503 -10.56 -15.10 -23.93
CA ALA A 503 -10.99 -14.24 -25.03
C ALA A 503 -10.63 -12.77 -24.73
N GLY A 504 -11.00 -12.27 -23.55
CA GLY A 504 -10.76 -10.86 -23.15
C GLY A 504 -9.29 -10.45 -23.13
N ALA A 505 -8.38 -11.34 -22.70
CA ALA A 505 -6.95 -11.04 -22.67
C ALA A 505 -6.37 -10.68 -24.05
N ARG A 506 -6.90 -11.25 -25.14
CA ARG A 506 -6.45 -10.94 -26.52
C ARG A 506 -6.91 -9.57 -27.01
N SER A 507 -8.05 -9.06 -26.54
CA SER A 507 -8.44 -7.67 -26.80
C SER A 507 -7.70 -6.67 -25.91
N VAL A 508 -7.40 -7.04 -24.65
CA VAL A 508 -6.61 -6.20 -23.74
C VAL A 508 -5.19 -5.98 -24.28
N GLY A 509 -4.53 -7.01 -24.82
CA GLY A 509 -3.20 -6.87 -25.44
C GLY A 509 -3.14 -5.83 -26.58
N GLY A 510 -4.21 -5.69 -27.37
CA GLY A 510 -4.30 -4.65 -28.41
C GLY A 510 -4.43 -3.22 -27.85
N GLY A 511 -5.16 -3.06 -26.74
CA GLY A 511 -5.24 -1.79 -26.02
C GLY A 511 -3.90 -1.42 -25.37
N VAL A 512 -3.23 -2.37 -24.72
CA VAL A 512 -1.90 -2.19 -24.12
C VAL A 512 -0.87 -1.80 -25.18
N ALA A 513 -0.87 -2.41 -26.36
CA ALA A 513 0.02 -2.02 -27.46
C ALA A 513 -0.20 -0.56 -27.90
N THR A 514 -1.46 -0.11 -27.98
CA THR A 514 -1.80 1.26 -28.38
C THR A 514 -1.33 2.29 -27.33
N ILE A 515 -1.48 1.97 -26.04
CA ILE A 515 -0.98 2.79 -24.93
C ILE A 515 0.56 2.78 -24.92
N ALA A 516 1.20 1.64 -25.19
CA ALA A 516 2.65 1.53 -25.24
C ALA A 516 3.29 2.38 -26.36
N ASP A 517 2.69 2.44 -27.55
CA ASP A 517 3.18 3.33 -28.62
C ASP A 517 2.92 4.82 -28.30
N ALA A 518 1.85 5.18 -27.61
CA ALA A 518 1.62 6.54 -27.12
C ALA A 518 2.66 6.96 -26.05
N VAL A 519 2.94 6.08 -25.08
CA VAL A 519 3.99 6.27 -24.07
C VAL A 519 5.38 6.35 -24.73
N ARG A 520 5.65 5.52 -25.74
CA ARG A 520 6.90 5.55 -26.51
C ARG A 520 7.09 6.90 -27.24
N LEU A 521 6.04 7.46 -27.84
CA LEU A 521 6.11 8.78 -28.48
C LEU A 521 6.41 9.88 -27.45
N ALA A 522 5.80 9.83 -26.26
CA ALA A 522 6.11 10.76 -25.17
C ALA A 522 7.56 10.61 -24.66
N LEU A 523 8.03 9.37 -24.46
CA LEU A 523 9.39 9.08 -24.00
C LEU A 523 10.46 9.53 -25.01
N VAL A 524 10.21 9.39 -26.31
CA VAL A 524 11.12 9.91 -27.36
C VAL A 524 11.15 11.44 -27.34
N ALA A 525 10.00 12.11 -27.23
CA ALA A 525 9.96 13.57 -27.13
C ALA A 525 10.66 14.12 -25.88
N VAL A 526 10.57 13.42 -24.73
CA VAL A 526 11.32 13.74 -23.51
C VAL A 526 12.82 13.47 -23.70
N TYR A 527 13.20 12.35 -24.32
CA TYR A 527 14.60 12.04 -24.64
C TYR A 527 15.24 13.11 -25.52
N ASP A 528 14.59 13.55 -26.60
CA ASP A 528 15.11 14.58 -27.50
C ASP A 528 15.30 15.93 -26.77
N ALA A 529 14.36 16.29 -25.89
CA ALA A 529 14.46 17.48 -25.04
C ALA A 529 15.63 17.38 -24.03
N CYS A 530 15.77 16.24 -23.34
CA CYS A 530 16.88 15.99 -22.42
C CYS A 530 18.24 15.96 -23.13
N ALA A 531 18.31 15.39 -24.33
CA ALA A 531 19.53 15.36 -25.15
C ALA A 531 19.93 16.76 -25.61
N ALA A 532 18.97 17.60 -26.02
CA ALA A 532 19.21 19.00 -26.36
C ALA A 532 19.70 19.82 -25.16
N LEU A 533 19.08 19.64 -23.98
CA LEU A 533 19.51 20.29 -22.74
C LEU A 533 20.91 19.83 -22.30
N TYR A 534 21.24 18.54 -22.44
CA TYR A 534 22.58 18.03 -22.14
C TYR A 534 23.65 18.55 -23.12
N ALA A 535 23.32 18.67 -24.41
CA ALA A 535 24.20 19.26 -25.40
C ALA A 535 24.48 20.75 -25.11
N ALA A 536 23.45 21.53 -24.73
CA ALA A 536 23.61 22.91 -24.30
C ALA A 536 24.42 23.04 -23.00
N GLY A 537 24.12 22.23 -21.99
CA GLY A 537 24.86 22.21 -20.72
C GLY A 537 26.34 21.84 -20.87
N ARG A 538 26.69 21.03 -21.87
CA ARG A 538 28.09 20.69 -22.20
C ARG A 538 28.85 21.80 -22.94
N GLN A 539 28.17 22.85 -23.41
CA GLN A 539 28.80 24.07 -23.94
C GLN A 539 28.96 25.17 -22.88
N LEU A 540 28.52 24.89 -21.64
CA LEU A 540 28.61 25.79 -20.47
C LEU A 540 29.57 25.25 -19.39
N ARG A 541 30.33 24.18 -19.71
CA ARG A 541 31.48 23.67 -18.95
C ARG A 541 32.75 23.89 -19.78
#